data_AF-A0A4U8Z702-F1
#
_entry.id   AF-A0A4U8Z702-F1
#
_cell.length_a   1.000
_cell.length_b   1.000
_cell.length_c   1.000
_cell.angle_alpha   90.00
_cell.angle_beta   90.00
_cell.angle_gamma   90.00
#
_symmetry.space_group_name_H-M   'P 1'
#
loop_
_entity.id
_entity.type
_entity.pdbx_description
1 polymer ?
#
loop_
_entity_poly.entity_id
_entity_poly.type
_entity_poly.pdbx_seq_one_letter_code
_entity_poly.pdbx_strand_id
1 'polypeptide(L)'
;MKPQAASSFGGRRLCSSPSAQGAAVSMPGMMETVLDVGLNAETVEGLIRLTGNPRLAWDSYRRLVQGYAEVVSNLPTAPFDALVADAMKRAEAEAERELDHRSLRDLTLAMLECYGSLTGSAFPADPKEQLARRSGGVSLPDAPKAQSYRRLNGISDAGGTAVTVQTMVFGNAGGASGSGVGFTRNPATGAREFYYDFQFNGQGEDVVAGRQKLRDNERLRLRLPAIWTRLNDICGELESLFGDVQDFEFTLQSSILFLLQTRRAKRTDWAALTIAADMVAEGLIKPAEALRRIEGVDLDAVARTSFAPPLPPSLAEALAAGMGVTNERIALDS
;
A
#
# COMPACT_ATOMS: atom_id res chain seq x y z
N MET A 1 -7.52 16.66 21.73
CA MET A 1 -8.50 16.17 20.74
C MET A 1 -9.42 17.32 20.36
N LYS A 2 -9.27 17.92 19.17
CA LYS A 2 -10.36 18.73 18.60
C LYS A 2 -11.45 17.75 18.12
N PRO A 3 -12.75 18.03 18.31
CA PRO A 3 -13.79 17.16 17.79
C PRO A 3 -13.63 17.04 16.27
N GLN A 4 -13.52 15.80 15.77
CA GLN A 4 -13.73 15.53 14.35
C GLN A 4 -15.09 16.11 13.99
N ALA A 5 -15.15 16.94 12.94
CA ALA A 5 -16.42 17.39 12.39
C ALA A 5 -17.29 16.15 12.14
N ALA A 6 -18.54 16.16 12.62
CA ALA A 6 -19.45 15.04 12.52
C ALA A 6 -19.71 14.70 11.04
N SER A 7 -18.93 13.78 10.51
CA SER A 7 -19.12 13.12 9.22
C SER A 7 -19.94 11.85 9.44
N SER A 8 -20.89 11.59 8.54
CA SER A 8 -21.74 10.41 8.57
C SER A 8 -21.40 9.52 7.38
N PHE A 9 -21.24 8.22 7.62
CA PHE A 9 -21.02 7.24 6.54
C PHE A 9 -22.17 7.31 5.52
N GLY A 10 -21.82 7.63 4.27
CA GLY A 10 -22.79 7.81 3.18
C GLY A 10 -23.70 9.05 3.25
N GLY A 11 -23.51 9.97 4.19
CA GLY A 11 -24.25 11.23 4.21
C GLY A 11 -23.57 12.33 3.39
N ARG A 12 -24.28 13.44 3.11
CA ARG A 12 -23.79 14.60 2.31
C ARG A 12 -22.52 15.28 2.86
N ARG A 13 -22.07 14.94 4.07
CA ARG A 13 -20.78 15.26 4.69
C ARG A 13 -20.10 13.94 5.03
N LEU A 14 -19.12 13.51 4.22
CA LEU A 14 -18.67 12.11 4.19
C LEU A 14 -17.54 11.75 5.13
N CYS A 15 -17.59 10.50 5.59
CA CYS A 15 -16.44 9.60 5.70
C CYS A 15 -16.47 8.63 4.50
N SER A 16 -15.39 8.57 3.72
CA SER A 16 -15.04 7.36 2.97
C SER A 16 -14.21 6.46 3.89
N SER A 17 -14.21 5.14 3.65
CA SER A 17 -13.49 4.18 4.49
C SER A 17 -12.62 3.22 3.68
N PRO A 18 -11.32 3.03 4.01
CA PRO A 18 -10.60 1.86 3.54
C PRO A 18 -11.21 0.63 4.21
N SER A 19 -11.44 -0.41 3.42
CA SER A 19 -11.74 -1.74 3.93
C SER A 19 -10.55 -2.65 3.62
N ALA A 20 -9.73 -2.93 4.63
CA ALA A 20 -8.62 -3.86 4.54
C ALA A 20 -8.97 -5.15 5.30
N GLN A 21 -8.71 -6.31 4.69
CA GLN A 21 -8.88 -7.59 5.38
C GLN A 21 -7.57 -8.02 6.06
N GLY A 22 -7.67 -8.62 7.24
CA GLY A 22 -6.52 -9.07 8.03
C GLY A 22 -6.73 -10.48 8.58
N ALA A 23 -5.77 -11.38 8.35
CA ALA A 23 -5.73 -12.71 8.96
C ALA A 23 -4.80 -12.69 10.18
N ALA A 24 -4.97 -13.66 11.09
CA ALA A 24 -4.12 -13.80 12.28
C ALA A 24 -2.62 -13.99 11.97
N VAL A 25 -2.31 -14.49 10.77
CA VAL A 25 -0.96 -14.61 10.22
C VAL A 25 -0.86 -13.71 8.98
N SER A 26 0.21 -12.91 8.91
CA SER A 26 0.46 -12.01 7.78
C SER A 26 0.58 -12.78 6.47
N MET A 27 -0.28 -12.47 5.50
CA MET A 27 -0.22 -13.01 4.13
C MET A 27 0.00 -11.87 3.14
N PRO A 28 1.26 -11.44 2.88
CA PRO A 28 1.52 -10.31 2.00
C PRO A 28 1.18 -10.60 0.55
N GLY A 29 0.57 -9.64 -0.14
CA GLY A 29 0.11 -9.80 -1.53
C GLY A 29 -1.10 -10.74 -1.70
N MET A 30 -1.78 -11.04 -0.58
CA MET A 30 -2.96 -11.91 -0.50
C MET A 30 -4.17 -11.19 0.06
N MET A 31 -3.98 -10.04 0.73
CA MET A 31 -5.04 -9.27 1.34
C MET A 31 -5.38 -8.10 0.42
N GLU A 32 -6.61 -8.09 -0.06
CA GLU A 32 -7.09 -7.06 -0.97
C GLU A 32 -7.71 -5.91 -0.18
N THR A 33 -7.33 -4.69 -0.53
CA THR A 33 -7.86 -3.47 0.08
C THR A 33 -8.77 -2.79 -0.94
N VAL A 34 -9.95 -2.36 -0.49
CA VAL A 34 -10.80 -1.47 -1.29
C VAL A 34 -10.80 -0.11 -0.62
N LEU A 35 -10.30 0.89 -1.34
CA LEU A 35 -10.28 2.28 -0.90
C LEU A 35 -11.58 2.98 -1.31
N ASP A 36 -11.84 4.14 -0.69
CA ASP A 36 -12.89 5.06 -1.11
C ASP A 36 -14.33 4.53 -1.03
N VAL A 37 -14.58 3.44 -0.29
CA VAL A 37 -15.91 2.87 -0.07
C VAL A 37 -16.84 3.94 0.53
N GLY A 38 -18.01 4.07 -0.09
CA GLY A 38 -19.03 5.08 0.18
C GLY A 38 -19.15 6.17 -0.89
N LEU A 39 -18.28 6.18 -1.91
CA LEU A 39 -18.46 7.06 -3.06
C LEU A 39 -19.58 6.60 -3.99
N ASN A 40 -20.39 7.57 -4.42
CA ASN A 40 -21.48 7.47 -5.37
C ASN A 40 -21.74 8.87 -5.99
N ALA A 41 -22.73 8.96 -6.88
CA ALA A 41 -23.06 10.22 -7.57
C ALA A 41 -23.46 11.38 -6.62
N GLU A 42 -23.99 11.11 -5.43
CA GLU A 42 -24.32 12.15 -4.44
C GLU A 42 -23.13 12.49 -3.54
N THR A 43 -22.38 11.48 -3.11
CA THR A 43 -21.31 11.62 -2.13
C THR A 43 -20.04 12.19 -2.75
N VAL A 44 -19.81 11.98 -4.05
CA VAL A 44 -18.73 12.64 -4.81
C VAL A 44 -18.85 14.16 -4.73
N GLU A 45 -20.04 14.73 -4.91
CA GLU A 45 -20.31 16.17 -4.76
C GLU A 45 -20.05 16.67 -3.32
N GLY A 46 -20.32 15.83 -2.32
CA GLY A 46 -19.96 16.08 -0.94
C GLY A 46 -18.44 16.21 -0.74
N LEU A 47 -17.67 15.30 -1.34
CA LEU A 47 -16.21 15.31 -1.30
C LEU A 47 -15.64 16.53 -2.03
N ILE A 48 -16.21 16.93 -3.17
CA ILE A 48 -15.85 18.17 -3.88
C ILE A 48 -16.03 19.39 -2.98
N ARG A 49 -17.19 19.51 -2.31
CA ARG A 49 -17.47 20.64 -1.40
C ARG A 49 -16.54 20.70 -0.19
N LEU A 50 -16.17 19.54 0.36
CA LEU A 50 -15.31 19.47 1.54
C LEU A 50 -13.85 19.80 1.23
N THR A 51 -13.38 19.39 0.05
CA THR A 51 -11.95 19.49 -0.31
C THR A 51 -11.65 20.67 -1.23
N GLY A 52 -12.66 21.21 -1.91
CA GLY A 52 -12.46 22.15 -3.02
C GLY A 52 -11.74 21.53 -4.22
N ASN A 53 -11.60 20.20 -4.26
CA ASN A 53 -10.78 19.49 -5.24
C ASN A 53 -11.64 18.51 -6.06
N PRO A 54 -12.23 18.97 -7.18
CA PRO A 54 -13.05 18.10 -8.03
C PRO A 54 -12.26 16.97 -8.66
N ARG A 55 -10.97 17.19 -8.93
CA ARG A 55 -10.10 16.16 -9.48
C ARG A 55 -9.95 14.99 -8.50
N LEU A 56 -9.66 15.27 -7.23
CA LEU A 56 -9.57 14.26 -6.17
C LEU A 56 -10.84 13.43 -6.09
N ALA A 57 -12.01 14.08 -6.08
CA ALA A 57 -13.27 13.38 -5.89
C ALA A 57 -13.58 12.40 -7.03
N TRP A 58 -13.41 12.83 -8.28
CA TRP A 58 -13.63 11.96 -9.44
C TRP A 58 -12.54 10.89 -9.60
N ASP A 59 -11.29 11.21 -9.25
CA ASP A 59 -10.20 10.22 -9.25
C ASP A 59 -10.42 9.12 -8.19
N SER A 60 -10.83 9.49 -6.98
CA SER A 60 -11.21 8.52 -5.95
C SER A 60 -12.44 7.70 -6.36
N TYR A 61 -13.43 8.31 -7.02
CA TYR A 61 -14.63 7.57 -7.42
C TYR A 61 -14.34 6.55 -8.53
N ARG A 62 -13.59 6.90 -9.59
CA ARG A 62 -13.19 5.92 -10.61
C ARG A 62 -12.33 4.79 -10.03
N ARG A 63 -11.43 5.10 -9.09
CA ARG A 63 -10.60 4.09 -8.41
C ARG A 63 -11.45 3.16 -7.56
N LEU A 64 -12.45 3.67 -6.84
CA LEU A 64 -13.42 2.82 -6.15
C LEU A 64 -14.11 1.86 -7.13
N VAL A 65 -14.60 2.35 -8.27
CA VAL A 65 -15.33 1.49 -9.22
C VAL A 65 -14.45 0.36 -9.73
N GLN A 66 -13.22 0.67 -10.15
CA GLN A 66 -12.26 -0.33 -10.64
C GLN A 66 -11.84 -1.32 -9.53
N GLY A 67 -11.41 -0.80 -8.36
CA GLY A 67 -10.97 -1.66 -7.25
C GLY A 67 -12.10 -2.51 -6.68
N TYR A 68 -13.34 -1.99 -6.65
CA TYR A 68 -14.51 -2.75 -6.22
C TYR A 68 -14.91 -3.83 -7.25
N ALA A 69 -14.77 -3.54 -8.54
CA ALA A 69 -14.99 -4.51 -9.62
C ALA A 69 -14.04 -5.70 -9.48
N GLU A 70 -12.75 -5.42 -9.29
CA GLU A 70 -11.70 -6.44 -9.10
C GLU A 70 -11.92 -7.22 -7.79
N VAL A 71 -11.93 -6.53 -6.66
CA VAL A 71 -11.84 -7.17 -5.34
C VAL A 71 -13.18 -7.72 -4.83
N VAL A 72 -14.29 -7.03 -5.09
CA VAL A 72 -15.61 -7.44 -4.54
C VAL A 72 -16.39 -8.25 -5.56
N SER A 73 -16.28 -7.92 -6.85
CA SER A 73 -17.03 -8.57 -7.92
C SER A 73 -16.22 -9.60 -8.70
N ASN A 74 -14.92 -9.76 -8.39
CA ASN A 74 -14.00 -10.70 -9.05
C ASN A 74 -14.00 -10.55 -10.58
N LEU A 75 -14.05 -9.31 -11.06
CA LEU A 75 -14.02 -8.97 -12.48
C LEU A 75 -12.59 -8.74 -12.96
N PRO A 76 -12.29 -9.06 -14.24
CA PRO A 76 -11.01 -8.70 -14.83
C PRO A 76 -10.85 -7.18 -14.89
N THR A 77 -9.63 -6.69 -14.66
CA THR A 77 -9.28 -5.26 -14.73
C THR A 77 -9.07 -4.76 -16.16
N ALA A 78 -8.70 -5.65 -17.09
CA ALA A 78 -8.36 -5.28 -18.47
C ALA A 78 -9.40 -4.39 -19.19
N PRO A 79 -10.73 -4.59 -19.04
CA PRO A 79 -11.73 -3.67 -19.60
C PRO A 79 -11.65 -2.26 -19.01
N PHE A 80 -11.38 -2.14 -17.70
CA PHE A 80 -11.22 -0.85 -17.02
C PHE A 80 -9.91 -0.18 -17.40
N ASP A 81 -8.82 -0.93 -17.52
CA ASP A 81 -7.51 -0.42 -17.96
C ASP A 81 -7.57 0.12 -19.39
N ALA A 82 -8.33 -0.53 -20.28
CA ALA A 82 -8.58 -0.03 -21.63
C ALA A 82 -9.31 1.33 -21.63
N LEU A 83 -10.29 1.52 -20.72
CA LEU A 83 -10.97 2.80 -20.57
C LEU A 83 -10.03 3.91 -20.06
N VAL A 84 -9.11 3.59 -19.15
CA VAL A 84 -8.08 4.53 -18.69
C VAL A 84 -7.16 4.93 -19.85
N ALA A 85 -6.67 3.94 -20.62
CA ALA A 85 -5.82 4.18 -21.78
C ALA A 85 -6.51 5.06 -22.84
N ASP A 86 -7.79 4.81 -23.10
CA ASP A 86 -8.59 5.61 -24.02
C ASP A 86 -8.80 7.05 -23.51
N ALA A 87 -9.06 7.23 -22.22
CA ALA A 87 -9.21 8.56 -21.62
C ALA A 87 -7.89 9.35 -21.70
N MET A 88 -6.76 8.70 -21.39
CA MET A 88 -5.43 9.30 -21.54
C MET A 88 -5.15 9.71 -22.99
N LYS A 89 -5.45 8.83 -23.95
CA LYS A 89 -5.27 9.11 -25.37
C LYS A 89 -6.12 10.30 -25.83
N ARG A 90 -7.39 10.39 -25.40
CA ARG A 90 -8.28 11.50 -25.75
C ARG A 90 -7.84 12.83 -25.13
N ALA A 91 -7.23 12.78 -23.96
CA ALA A 91 -6.72 13.94 -23.25
C ALA A 91 -5.28 14.31 -23.63
N GLU A 92 -4.63 13.56 -24.54
CA GLU A 92 -3.21 13.70 -24.88
C GLU A 92 -2.30 13.68 -23.63
N ALA A 93 -2.67 12.88 -22.63
CA ALA A 93 -1.98 12.78 -21.34
C ALA A 93 -0.96 11.63 -21.36
N GLU A 94 0.26 11.89 -20.87
CA GLU A 94 1.29 10.86 -20.73
C GLU A 94 1.10 10.03 -19.46
N ALA A 95 0.40 10.59 -18.46
CA ALA A 95 0.12 9.93 -17.20
C ALA A 95 -1.30 10.20 -16.68
N GLU A 96 -1.89 9.24 -15.97
CA GLU A 96 -3.23 9.37 -15.34
C GLU A 96 -3.36 10.63 -14.45
N ARG A 97 -2.27 11.06 -13.81
CA ARG A 97 -2.25 12.26 -12.95
C ARG A 97 -2.55 13.55 -13.72
N GLU A 98 -2.37 13.55 -15.03
CA GLU A 98 -2.57 14.70 -15.92
C GLU A 98 -4.01 14.82 -16.41
N LEU A 99 -4.85 13.79 -16.20
CA LEU A 99 -6.28 13.87 -16.47
C LEU A 99 -6.94 14.93 -15.58
N ASP A 100 -7.72 15.80 -16.21
CA ASP A 100 -8.51 16.81 -15.51
C ASP A 100 -9.80 16.21 -14.91
N HIS A 101 -10.50 17.00 -14.11
CA HIS A 101 -11.72 16.55 -13.43
C HIS A 101 -12.87 16.21 -14.38
N ARG A 102 -12.91 16.74 -15.61
CA ARG A 102 -13.95 16.45 -16.60
C ARG A 102 -13.67 15.11 -17.25
N SER A 103 -12.44 14.89 -17.68
CA SER A 103 -12.00 13.59 -18.20
C SER A 103 -12.16 12.48 -17.17
N LEU A 104 -11.83 12.74 -15.89
CA LEU A 104 -12.03 11.78 -14.81
C LEU A 104 -13.51 11.49 -14.55
N ARG A 105 -14.39 12.50 -14.63
CA ARG A 105 -15.83 12.30 -14.53
C ARG A 105 -16.35 11.42 -15.66
N ASP A 106 -16.00 11.74 -16.91
CA ASP A 106 -16.43 10.98 -18.09
C ASP A 106 -15.92 9.52 -18.03
N LEU A 107 -14.66 9.35 -17.60
CA LEU A 107 -14.08 8.03 -17.32
C LEU A 107 -14.85 7.28 -16.24
N THR A 108 -15.20 7.93 -15.14
CA THR A 108 -15.98 7.31 -14.06
C THR A 108 -17.32 6.78 -14.58
N LEU A 109 -18.02 7.58 -15.38
CA LEU A 109 -19.31 7.19 -15.97
C LEU A 109 -19.14 5.99 -16.91
N ALA A 110 -18.12 5.99 -17.77
CA ALA A 110 -17.82 4.85 -18.63
C ALA A 110 -17.46 3.59 -17.82
N MET A 111 -16.75 3.71 -16.69
CA MET A 111 -16.45 2.58 -15.81
C MET A 111 -17.71 2.04 -15.12
N LEU A 112 -18.65 2.90 -14.73
CA LEU A 112 -19.95 2.47 -14.17
C LEU A 112 -20.78 1.70 -15.21
N GLU A 113 -20.79 2.14 -16.47
CA GLU A 113 -21.44 1.42 -17.57
C GLU A 113 -20.75 0.08 -17.86
N CYS A 114 -19.42 0.05 -17.84
CA CYS A 114 -18.63 -1.18 -17.99
C CYS A 114 -18.95 -2.19 -16.88
N TYR A 115 -19.00 -1.74 -15.62
CA TYR A 115 -19.42 -2.56 -14.48
C TYR A 115 -20.83 -3.13 -14.69
N GLY A 116 -21.77 -2.30 -15.14
CA GLY A 116 -23.13 -2.71 -15.45
C GLY A 116 -23.20 -3.80 -16.53
N SER A 117 -22.39 -3.64 -17.57
CA SER A 117 -22.32 -4.57 -18.70
C SER A 117 -21.70 -5.91 -18.32
N LEU A 118 -20.70 -5.91 -17.44
CA LEU A 118 -20.01 -7.12 -16.98
C LEU A 118 -20.79 -7.91 -15.91
N THR A 119 -21.51 -7.21 -15.03
CA THR A 119 -22.25 -7.86 -13.93
C THR A 119 -23.74 -8.09 -14.21
N GLY A 120 -24.30 -7.40 -15.22
CA GLY A 120 -25.75 -7.35 -15.44
C GLY A 120 -26.51 -6.49 -14.43
N SER A 121 -25.81 -5.77 -13.54
CA SER A 121 -26.43 -4.94 -12.49
C SER A 121 -25.69 -3.62 -12.32
N ALA A 122 -26.41 -2.55 -11.95
CA ALA A 122 -25.77 -1.26 -11.68
C ALA A 122 -24.81 -1.33 -10.48
N PHE A 123 -23.79 -0.48 -10.49
CA PHE A 123 -22.89 -0.32 -9.35
C PHE A 123 -23.69 0.09 -8.09
N PRO A 124 -23.46 -0.53 -6.92
CA PRO A 124 -24.25 -0.28 -5.72
C PRO A 124 -24.12 1.19 -5.27
N ALA A 125 -25.23 1.92 -5.28
CA ALA A 125 -25.27 3.32 -4.90
C ALA A 125 -25.29 3.53 -3.37
N ASP A 126 -25.83 2.58 -2.60
CA ASP A 126 -25.86 2.65 -1.14
C ASP A 126 -24.49 2.31 -0.54
N PRO A 127 -23.83 3.23 0.19
CA PRO A 127 -22.58 2.98 0.89
C PRO A 127 -22.64 1.78 1.85
N LYS A 128 -23.78 1.55 2.49
CA LYS A 128 -23.95 0.39 3.39
C LYS A 128 -23.96 -0.91 2.62
N GLU A 129 -24.57 -0.91 1.45
CA GLU A 129 -24.57 -2.06 0.55
C GLU A 129 -23.15 -2.33 0.01
N GLN A 130 -22.41 -1.29 -0.39
CA GLN A 130 -21.00 -1.42 -0.80
C GLN A 130 -20.18 -2.11 0.29
N LEU A 131 -20.33 -1.68 1.54
CA LEU A 131 -19.61 -2.25 2.69
C LEU A 131 -20.08 -3.69 3.01
N ALA A 132 -21.39 -3.95 2.96
CA ALA A 132 -21.97 -5.26 3.23
C ALA A 132 -21.52 -6.29 2.20
N ARG A 133 -21.55 -5.93 0.90
CA ARG A 133 -21.08 -6.79 -0.19
C ARG A 133 -19.58 -7.05 -0.11
N ARG A 134 -18.76 -6.11 0.37
CA ARG A 134 -17.34 -6.36 0.67
C ARG A 134 -17.16 -7.40 1.78
N SER A 135 -18.03 -7.37 2.78
CA SER A 135 -17.99 -8.28 3.94
C SER A 135 -18.55 -9.68 3.62
N GLY A 136 -19.41 -9.80 2.62
CA GLY A 136 -20.05 -11.05 2.18
C GLY A 136 -19.57 -11.60 0.83
N GLY A 137 -18.68 -10.90 0.12
CA GLY A 137 -18.00 -11.40 -1.08
C GLY A 137 -17.11 -12.60 -0.78
N VAL A 138 -16.54 -13.23 -1.82
CA VAL A 138 -15.71 -14.45 -1.70
C VAL A 138 -14.86 -14.39 -0.44
N SER A 139 -15.14 -15.31 0.49
CA SER A 139 -14.35 -15.51 1.69
C SER A 139 -12.92 -15.72 1.21
N LEU A 140 -12.05 -14.73 1.42
CA LEU A 140 -10.62 -14.79 1.12
C LEU A 140 -9.95 -16.09 1.62
N PRO A 141 -10.40 -16.73 2.72
CA PRO A 141 -10.04 -18.10 3.06
C PRO A 141 -10.16 -19.11 1.91
N ASP A 142 -11.17 -19.03 1.07
CA ASP A 142 -11.48 -20.03 0.04
C ASP A 142 -10.82 -19.74 -1.31
N ALA A 143 -10.15 -18.60 -1.47
CA ALA A 143 -9.43 -18.28 -2.69
C ALA A 143 -8.30 -19.30 -2.95
N PRO A 144 -8.12 -19.83 -4.18
CA PRO A 144 -7.12 -20.87 -4.48
C PRO A 144 -5.68 -20.47 -4.10
N LYS A 145 -5.36 -19.19 -4.26
CA LYS A 145 -4.07 -18.61 -3.87
C LYS A 145 -3.89 -18.65 -2.35
N ALA A 146 -4.95 -18.34 -1.58
CA ALA A 146 -4.94 -18.35 -0.11
C ALA A 146 -4.84 -19.76 0.46
N GLN A 147 -5.58 -20.72 -0.12
CA GLN A 147 -5.47 -22.15 0.21
C GLN A 147 -4.05 -22.67 -0.06
N SER A 148 -3.48 -22.33 -1.22
CA SER A 148 -2.11 -22.72 -1.58
C SER A 148 -1.08 -22.11 -0.63
N TYR A 149 -1.23 -20.83 -0.27
CA TYR A 149 -0.35 -20.17 0.69
C TYR A 149 -0.41 -20.81 2.07
N ARG A 150 -1.62 -21.11 2.59
CA ARG A 150 -1.79 -21.77 3.88
C ARG A 150 -1.17 -23.16 3.89
N ARG A 151 -1.38 -23.95 2.84
CA ARG A 151 -0.76 -25.27 2.68
C ARG A 151 0.77 -25.20 2.68
N LEU A 152 1.35 -24.26 1.92
CA LEU A 152 2.81 -24.10 1.82
C LEU A 152 3.45 -23.62 3.14
N ASN A 153 2.72 -22.85 3.95
CA ASN A 153 3.23 -22.28 5.20
C ASN A 153 2.71 -23.01 6.47
N GLY A 154 2.04 -24.15 6.32
CA GLY A 154 1.49 -24.92 7.45
C GLY A 154 0.44 -24.18 8.29
N ILE A 155 -0.30 -23.25 7.70
CA ILE A 155 -1.31 -22.43 8.39
C ILE A 155 -2.63 -23.20 8.42
N SER A 156 -3.25 -23.31 9.59
CA SER A 156 -4.56 -23.99 9.75
C SER A 156 -5.68 -23.28 9.00
N ASP A 157 -6.60 -24.06 8.41
CA ASP A 157 -7.83 -23.56 7.79
C ASP A 157 -8.89 -23.09 8.81
N ALA A 158 -8.69 -23.35 10.12
CA ALA A 158 -9.66 -22.99 11.17
C ALA A 158 -9.69 -21.48 11.48
N GLY A 159 -8.74 -20.70 10.94
CA GLY A 159 -8.67 -19.25 11.15
C GLY A 159 -9.60 -18.48 10.20
N GLY A 160 -10.54 -17.73 10.77
CA GLY A 160 -11.29 -16.71 10.02
C GLY A 160 -10.40 -15.53 9.61
N THR A 161 -10.93 -14.65 8.76
CA THR A 161 -10.30 -13.38 8.38
C THR A 161 -11.12 -12.23 8.95
N ALA A 162 -10.46 -11.25 9.58
CA ALA A 162 -11.09 -10.04 10.07
C ALA A 162 -11.24 -9.01 8.95
N VAL A 163 -12.27 -8.17 9.03
CA VAL A 163 -12.44 -7.00 8.17
C VAL A 163 -12.20 -5.75 9.01
N THR A 164 -11.23 -4.93 8.60
CA THR A 164 -10.94 -3.63 9.22
C THR A 164 -11.57 -2.54 8.39
N VAL A 165 -12.47 -1.77 9.02
CA VAL A 165 -13.09 -0.58 8.43
C VAL A 165 -12.48 0.64 9.11
N GLN A 166 -11.78 1.48 8.35
CA GLN A 166 -11.09 2.66 8.85
C GLN A 166 -11.69 3.94 8.25
N THR A 167 -11.37 5.14 8.73
CA THR A 167 -11.73 6.37 8.00
C THR A 167 -10.63 6.70 6.99
N MET A 168 -11.00 7.15 5.78
CA MET A 168 -10.04 7.46 4.72
C MET A 168 -9.23 8.70 5.06
N VAL A 169 -7.98 8.64 4.60
CA VAL A 169 -7.04 9.75 4.53
C VAL A 169 -6.52 9.79 3.09
N PHE A 170 -6.46 10.99 2.50
CA PHE A 170 -6.19 11.17 1.08
C PHE A 170 -4.76 11.66 0.83
N GLY A 171 -3.87 10.74 0.42
CA GLY A 171 -2.52 11.09 -0.04
C GLY A 171 -2.50 11.79 -1.41
N ASN A 172 -3.56 11.64 -2.20
CA ASN A 172 -3.78 12.25 -3.52
C ASN A 172 -4.54 13.59 -3.47
N ALA A 173 -4.63 14.23 -2.31
CA ALA A 173 -5.35 15.50 -2.16
C ALA A 173 -4.62 16.74 -2.74
N GLY A 174 -3.40 16.56 -3.26
CA GLY A 174 -2.52 17.64 -3.71
C GLY A 174 -1.75 18.32 -2.57
N GLY A 175 -0.97 19.35 -2.92
CA GLY A 175 -0.17 20.11 -1.96
C GLY A 175 0.86 19.25 -1.22
N ALA A 176 0.87 19.34 0.11
CA ALA A 176 1.73 18.54 1.00
C ALA A 176 1.05 17.23 1.42
N SER A 177 0.55 16.49 0.44
CA SER A 177 -0.09 15.18 0.62
C SER A 177 0.66 14.09 -0.14
N GLY A 178 0.63 12.88 0.37
CA GLY A 178 1.25 11.71 -0.26
C GLY A 178 1.10 10.46 0.59
N SER A 179 1.53 9.32 0.06
CA SER A 179 1.48 8.04 0.76
C SER A 179 2.86 7.41 0.77
N GLY A 180 3.15 6.60 1.79
CA GLY A 180 4.43 5.92 1.88
C GLY A 180 4.40 4.66 2.73
N VAL A 181 5.43 3.86 2.54
CA VAL A 181 5.74 2.67 3.34
C VAL A 181 7.11 2.89 3.96
N GLY A 182 7.24 2.57 5.24
CA GLY A 182 8.44 2.78 6.02
C GLY A 182 8.84 1.52 6.77
N PHE A 183 10.15 1.32 6.92
CA PHE A 183 10.76 0.32 7.76
C PHE A 183 11.60 1.04 8.81
N THR A 184 11.50 0.61 10.07
CA THR A 184 12.23 1.25 11.18
C THR A 184 13.75 1.05 11.07
N ARG A 185 14.18 -0.01 10.36
CA ARG A 185 15.56 -0.31 9.96
C ARG A 185 15.58 -0.83 8.52
N ASN A 186 16.74 -0.82 7.89
CA ASN A 186 16.90 -1.38 6.54
C ASN A 186 16.61 -2.89 6.55
N PRO A 187 15.58 -3.39 5.84
CA PRO A 187 15.19 -4.79 5.88
C PRO A 187 16.16 -5.73 5.15
N ALA A 188 17.08 -5.18 4.33
CA ALA A 188 18.07 -5.95 3.60
C ALA A 188 19.39 -6.08 4.37
N THR A 189 19.87 -4.99 4.98
CA THR A 189 21.17 -4.96 5.66
C THR A 189 21.07 -5.05 7.18
N GLY A 190 19.92 -4.70 7.76
CA GLY A 190 19.72 -4.55 9.20
C GLY A 190 20.21 -3.21 9.78
N ALA A 191 20.76 -2.32 8.94
CA ALA A 191 21.27 -1.02 9.38
C ALA A 191 20.19 -0.18 10.06
N ARG A 192 20.55 0.48 11.16
CA ARG A 192 19.68 1.37 11.94
C ARG A 192 19.47 2.72 11.25
N GLU A 193 18.73 2.68 10.15
CA GLU A 193 18.34 3.85 9.36
C GLU A 193 16.85 3.77 8.98
N PHE A 194 16.16 4.91 8.96
CA PHE A 194 14.80 4.98 8.46
C PHE A 194 14.78 4.73 6.95
N TYR A 195 14.32 3.54 6.56
CA TYR A 195 14.22 3.11 5.17
C TYR A 195 12.77 3.25 4.73
N TYR A 196 12.50 3.95 3.62
CA TYR A 196 11.12 4.23 3.21
C TYR A 196 11.01 4.51 1.72
N ASP A 197 9.81 4.30 1.21
CA ASP A 197 9.36 4.77 -0.10
C ASP A 197 8.16 5.69 0.08
N PHE A 198 8.19 6.84 -0.57
CA PHE A 198 7.15 7.85 -0.47
C PHE A 198 6.82 8.45 -1.83
N GLN A 199 5.52 8.68 -2.07
CA GLN A 199 5.03 9.31 -3.28
C GLN A 199 4.12 10.50 -2.95
N PHE A 200 4.48 11.68 -3.48
CA PHE A 200 3.60 12.85 -3.40
C PHE A 200 2.38 12.68 -4.29
N ASN A 201 1.23 13.14 -3.79
CA ASN A 201 -0.02 13.16 -4.54
C ASN A 201 -0.43 11.77 -5.08
N GLY A 202 -0.18 10.71 -4.31
CA GLY A 202 -0.53 9.32 -4.62
C GLY A 202 -1.23 8.61 -3.47
N GLN A 203 -1.95 7.54 -3.78
CA GLN A 203 -2.51 6.60 -2.82
C GLN A 203 -1.55 5.41 -2.60
N GLY A 204 -1.79 4.59 -1.58
CA GLY A 204 -0.89 3.47 -1.23
C GLY A 204 -0.65 2.49 -2.40
N GLU A 205 -1.65 2.27 -3.24
CA GLU A 205 -1.54 1.45 -4.45
C GLU A 205 -0.48 1.96 -5.44
N ASP A 206 -0.32 3.29 -5.54
CA ASP A 206 0.64 3.89 -6.47
C ASP A 206 2.09 3.65 -5.99
N VAL A 207 2.30 3.57 -4.67
CA VAL A 207 3.60 3.24 -4.05
C VAL A 207 3.94 1.78 -4.27
N VAL A 208 3.00 0.86 -4.01
CA VAL A 208 3.22 -0.60 -4.14
C VAL A 208 3.46 -1.01 -5.59
N ALA A 209 2.77 -0.38 -6.55
CA ALA A 209 2.90 -0.71 -7.95
C ALA A 209 4.24 -0.26 -8.58
N GLY A 210 5.11 0.42 -7.83
CA GLY A 210 6.46 0.81 -8.29
C GLY A 210 6.45 1.73 -9.52
N ARG A 211 5.32 2.38 -9.82
CA ARG A 211 5.09 3.13 -11.07
C ARG A 211 5.93 4.41 -11.18
N GLN A 212 6.70 4.79 -10.15
CA GLN A 212 7.53 6.00 -10.16
C GLN A 212 8.94 5.78 -9.60
N LYS A 213 9.92 6.44 -10.23
CA LYS A 213 11.31 6.55 -9.75
C LYS A 213 11.34 7.19 -8.36
N LEU A 214 12.10 6.58 -7.43
CA LEU A 214 12.37 6.95 -6.02
C LEU A 214 12.98 8.35 -5.75
N ARG A 215 12.78 9.32 -6.66
CA ARG A 215 13.25 10.70 -6.54
C ARG A 215 12.54 11.49 -5.44
N ASP A 216 11.42 10.99 -4.92
CA ASP A 216 10.62 11.71 -3.93
C ASP A 216 11.06 11.46 -2.47
N ASN A 217 11.92 10.47 -2.19
CA ASN A 217 12.43 10.23 -0.84
C ASN A 217 13.28 11.42 -0.35
N GLU A 218 14.25 11.88 -1.15
CA GLU A 218 14.99 13.11 -0.83
C GLU A 218 14.06 14.33 -0.75
N ARG A 219 13.06 14.38 -1.62
CA ARG A 219 12.10 15.48 -1.66
C ARG A 219 11.23 15.57 -0.41
N LEU A 220 10.85 14.44 0.21
CA LEU A 220 10.12 14.45 1.49
C LEU A 220 10.97 15.13 2.57
N ARG A 221 12.23 14.71 2.68
CA ARG A 221 13.19 15.29 3.64
C ARG A 221 13.42 16.79 3.39
N LEU A 222 13.51 17.21 2.13
CA LEU A 222 13.75 18.61 1.77
C LEU A 222 12.51 19.50 1.92
N ARG A 223 11.32 19.02 1.53
CA ARG A 223 10.09 19.84 1.53
C ARG A 223 9.35 19.81 2.85
N LEU A 224 9.38 18.70 3.58
CA LEU A 224 8.64 18.50 4.83
C LEU A 224 9.58 17.98 5.93
N PRO A 225 10.65 18.71 6.29
CA PRO A 225 11.67 18.23 7.23
C PRO A 225 11.10 17.87 8.60
N ALA A 226 10.12 18.64 9.11
CA ALA A 226 9.48 18.33 10.38
C ALA A 226 8.70 17.00 10.37
N ILE A 227 8.07 16.66 9.24
CA ILE A 227 7.39 15.38 9.08
C ILE A 227 8.39 14.24 8.97
N TRP A 228 9.49 14.45 8.23
CA TRP A 228 10.56 13.47 8.15
C TRP A 228 11.19 13.18 9.52
N THR A 229 11.47 14.22 10.32
CA THR A 229 11.92 14.05 11.71
C THR A 229 10.90 13.29 12.53
N ARG A 230 9.61 13.63 12.44
CA ARG A 230 8.56 12.93 13.19
C ARG A 230 8.44 11.45 12.79
N LEU A 231 8.58 11.12 11.50
CA LEU A 231 8.61 9.74 11.02
C LEU A 231 9.80 8.98 11.60
N ASN A 232 10.98 9.60 11.64
CA ASN A 232 12.15 9.01 12.26
C ASN A 232 11.97 8.79 13.78
N ASP A 233 11.31 9.70 14.49
CA ASP A 233 10.98 9.53 15.91
C ASP A 233 9.99 8.38 16.13
N ILE A 234 8.97 8.28 15.26
CA ILE A 234 8.00 7.18 15.27
C ILE A 234 8.70 5.83 15.11
N CYS A 235 9.78 5.74 14.34
CA CYS A 235 10.52 4.49 14.21
C CYS A 235 11.01 3.97 15.57
N GLY A 236 11.55 4.86 16.41
CA GLY A 236 11.98 4.51 17.76
C GLY A 236 10.81 4.16 18.70
N GLU A 237 9.69 4.88 18.58
CA GLU A 237 8.46 4.59 19.34
C GLU A 237 7.90 3.20 19.01
N LEU A 238 7.85 2.85 17.72
CA LEU A 238 7.40 1.55 17.23
C LEU A 238 8.31 0.42 17.69
N GLU A 239 9.63 0.56 17.57
CA GLU A 239 10.58 -0.45 18.05
C GLU A 239 10.50 -0.64 19.57
N SER A 240 10.32 0.44 20.32
CA SER A 240 10.18 0.37 21.78
C SER A 240 8.88 -0.32 22.19
N LEU A 241 7.79 -0.06 21.46
CA LEU A 241 6.46 -0.62 21.75
C LEU A 241 6.37 -2.11 21.40
N PHE A 242 6.87 -2.50 20.22
CA PHE A 242 6.75 -3.87 19.72
C PHE A 242 7.98 -4.73 20.03
N GLY A 243 9.06 -4.11 20.49
CA GLY A 243 10.33 -4.75 20.78
C GLY A 243 10.98 -5.35 19.54
N ASP A 244 10.61 -4.96 18.32
CA ASP A 244 11.13 -5.49 17.05
C ASP A 244 10.97 -4.48 15.90
N VAL A 245 11.70 -4.69 14.81
CA VAL A 245 11.67 -3.82 13.62
C VAL A 245 10.28 -3.88 12.99
N GLN A 246 9.73 -2.72 12.69
CA GLN A 246 8.41 -2.59 12.09
C GLN A 246 8.49 -2.17 10.61
N ASP A 247 7.59 -2.73 9.83
CA ASP A 247 7.13 -2.27 8.52
C ASP A 247 5.79 -1.56 8.77
N PHE A 248 5.69 -0.29 8.38
CA PHE A 248 4.52 0.55 8.63
C PHE A 248 4.12 1.36 7.40
N GLU A 249 2.81 1.58 7.28
CA GLU A 249 2.21 2.37 6.20
C GLU A 249 1.73 3.70 6.75
N PHE A 250 1.95 4.77 6.00
CA PHE A 250 1.58 6.11 6.41
C PHE A 250 1.06 6.97 5.25
N THR A 251 0.22 7.94 5.59
CA THR A 251 -0.30 8.94 4.65
C THR A 251 -0.15 10.32 5.23
N LEU A 252 0.26 11.26 4.37
CA LEU A 252 0.21 12.69 4.61
C LEU A 252 -1.02 13.25 3.90
N GLN A 253 -1.89 13.92 4.64
CA GLN A 253 -2.97 14.72 4.06
C GLN A 253 -2.84 16.15 4.56
N SER A 254 -2.52 17.07 3.64
CA SER A 254 -2.34 18.50 3.97
C SER A 254 -1.35 18.73 5.13
N SER A 255 -0.18 18.09 5.07
CA SER A 255 0.87 18.11 6.11
C SER A 255 0.51 17.46 7.45
N ILE A 256 -0.63 16.76 7.55
CA ILE A 256 -0.97 15.98 8.73
C ILE A 256 -0.58 14.52 8.47
N LEU A 257 0.25 13.96 9.35
CA LEU A 257 0.71 12.57 9.29
C LEU A 257 -0.30 11.63 9.96
N PHE A 258 -0.64 10.55 9.25
CA PHE A 258 -1.48 9.46 9.72
C PHE A 258 -0.71 8.14 9.55
N LEU A 259 -0.60 7.36 10.62
CA LEU A 259 -0.15 5.97 10.55
C LEU A 259 -1.36 5.07 10.30
N LEU A 260 -1.27 4.22 9.29
CA LEU A 260 -2.38 3.38 8.84
C LEU A 260 -2.24 1.95 9.36
N GLN A 261 -1.04 1.40 9.23
CA GLN A 261 -0.73 0.03 9.59
C GLN A 261 0.69 -0.05 10.13
N THR A 262 0.93 -0.98 11.06
CA THR A 262 2.28 -1.42 11.44
C THR A 262 2.26 -2.91 11.66
N ARG A 263 3.35 -3.58 11.30
CA ARG A 263 3.56 -5.00 11.53
C ARG A 263 5.05 -5.30 11.66
N ARG A 264 5.38 -6.49 12.17
CA ARG A 264 6.75 -6.98 12.17
C ARG A 264 7.31 -7.00 10.75
N ALA A 265 8.45 -6.33 10.55
CA ALA A 265 9.09 -6.26 9.24
C ALA A 265 9.58 -7.62 8.78
N LYS A 266 9.28 -7.96 7.52
CA LYS A 266 10.03 -8.98 6.78
C LYS A 266 11.44 -8.45 6.50
N ARG A 267 12.42 -9.35 6.56
CA ARG A 267 13.83 -9.00 6.48
C ARG A 267 14.65 -10.20 5.98
N THR A 268 15.85 -9.95 5.49
CA THR A 268 16.82 -11.01 5.15
C THR A 268 17.39 -11.63 6.42
N ASP A 269 17.96 -12.82 6.31
CA ASP A 269 18.67 -13.48 7.41
C ASP A 269 19.85 -12.62 7.92
N TRP A 270 20.56 -11.96 7.00
CA TRP A 270 21.61 -11.00 7.32
C TRP A 270 21.08 -9.85 8.20
N ALA A 271 19.96 -9.26 7.80
CA ALA A 271 19.33 -8.19 8.56
C ALA A 271 18.83 -8.70 9.92
N ALA A 272 18.26 -9.91 9.99
CA ALA A 272 17.78 -10.51 11.23
C ALA A 272 18.89 -10.64 12.28
N LEU A 273 20.08 -11.12 11.89
CA LEU A 273 21.24 -11.23 12.77
C LEU A 273 21.70 -9.85 13.27
N THR A 274 21.86 -8.89 12.35
CA THR A 274 22.30 -7.52 12.66
C THR A 274 21.33 -6.86 13.64
N ILE A 275 20.03 -6.92 13.33
CA ILE A 275 18.96 -6.33 14.14
C ILE A 275 18.93 -6.97 15.54
N ALA A 276 19.04 -8.29 15.64
CA ALA A 276 19.00 -8.97 16.93
C ALA A 276 20.18 -8.56 17.84
N ALA A 277 21.39 -8.45 17.27
CA ALA A 277 22.56 -7.97 17.99
C ALA A 277 22.41 -6.51 18.44
N ASP A 278 21.97 -5.63 17.53
CA ASP A 278 21.77 -4.21 17.82
C ASP A 278 20.71 -3.99 18.90
N MET A 279 19.57 -4.68 18.82
CA MET A 279 18.49 -4.55 19.82
C MET A 279 18.89 -5.03 21.22
N VAL A 280 19.81 -5.99 21.33
CA VAL A 280 20.40 -6.38 22.61
C VAL A 280 21.35 -5.29 23.12
N ALA A 281 22.20 -4.75 22.25
CA ALA A 281 23.12 -3.67 22.60
C ALA A 281 22.38 -2.39 23.02
N GLU A 282 21.24 -2.10 22.39
CA GLU A 282 20.34 -0.99 22.71
C GLU A 282 19.47 -1.26 23.96
N GLY A 283 19.49 -2.49 24.49
CA GLY A 283 18.70 -2.87 25.67
C GLY A 283 17.19 -3.02 25.42
N LEU A 284 16.76 -3.05 24.15
CA LEU A 284 15.35 -3.25 23.77
C LEU A 284 14.89 -4.68 24.03
N ILE A 285 15.77 -5.65 23.87
CA ILE A 285 15.48 -7.07 24.12
C ILE A 285 16.62 -7.74 24.90
N LYS A 286 16.31 -8.86 25.57
CA LYS A 286 17.32 -9.69 26.26
C LYS A 286 18.01 -10.63 25.27
N PRO A 287 19.26 -11.08 25.54
CA PRO A 287 19.97 -12.04 24.68
C PRO A 287 19.17 -13.32 24.38
N ALA A 288 18.44 -13.85 25.36
CA ALA A 288 17.59 -15.03 25.16
C ALA A 288 16.43 -14.79 24.19
N GLU A 289 15.88 -13.57 24.13
CA GLU A 289 14.85 -13.20 23.16
C GLU A 289 15.45 -13.05 21.77
N ALA A 290 16.62 -12.43 21.65
CA ALA A 290 17.34 -12.33 20.38
C ALA A 290 17.62 -13.71 19.78
N LEU A 291 18.13 -14.67 20.58
CA LEU A 291 18.40 -16.03 20.11
C LEU A 291 17.14 -16.75 19.59
N ARG A 292 15.99 -16.60 20.28
CA ARG A 292 14.71 -17.17 19.80
C ARG A 292 14.27 -16.59 18.45
N ARG A 293 14.54 -15.31 18.19
CA ARG A 293 14.11 -14.67 16.94
C ARG A 293 14.94 -15.07 15.73
N ILE A 294 16.19 -15.48 15.95
CA ILE A 294 17.11 -15.91 14.90
C ILE A 294 17.25 -17.44 14.83
N GLU A 295 16.44 -18.19 15.58
CA GLU A 295 16.51 -19.67 15.63
C GLU A 295 16.30 -20.32 14.26
N GLY A 296 15.49 -19.70 13.39
CA GLY A 296 15.25 -20.16 12.02
C GLY A 296 16.23 -19.64 10.97
N VAL A 297 17.27 -18.89 11.36
CA VAL A 297 18.26 -18.36 10.43
C VAL A 297 19.30 -19.43 10.10
N ASP A 298 19.47 -19.73 8.82
CA ASP A 298 20.54 -20.61 8.35
C ASP A 298 21.84 -19.81 8.25
N LEU A 299 22.70 -19.94 9.27
CA LEU A 299 23.99 -19.24 9.33
C LEU A 299 24.92 -19.60 8.16
N ASP A 300 24.83 -20.82 7.63
CA ASP A 300 25.70 -21.26 6.52
C ASP A 300 25.25 -20.61 5.19
N ALA A 301 23.96 -20.28 5.07
CA ALA A 301 23.43 -19.52 3.94
C ALA A 301 23.72 -18.00 4.03
N VAL A 302 24.08 -17.48 5.21
CA VAL A 302 24.40 -16.05 5.38
C VAL A 302 25.82 -15.76 4.85
N ALA A 303 25.90 -15.50 3.55
CA ALA A 303 27.15 -15.14 2.88
C ALA A 303 27.06 -13.80 2.14
N ARG A 304 28.20 -13.11 2.00
CA ARG A 304 28.37 -12.00 1.05
C ARG A 304 29.11 -12.50 -0.17
N THR A 305 28.45 -12.42 -1.31
CA THR A 305 29.07 -12.67 -2.62
C THR A 305 29.34 -11.34 -3.32
N SER A 306 30.47 -11.25 -4.00
CA SER A 306 30.86 -10.09 -4.81
C SER A 306 31.63 -10.59 -6.02
N PHE A 307 31.51 -9.88 -7.14
CA PHE A 307 32.34 -10.17 -8.29
C PHE A 307 33.82 -9.88 -7.99
N ALA A 308 34.70 -10.78 -8.43
CA ALA A 308 36.14 -10.56 -8.32
C ALA A 308 36.57 -9.44 -9.29
N PRO A 309 37.36 -8.45 -8.84
CA PRO A 309 37.90 -7.44 -9.73
C PRO A 309 38.96 -8.03 -10.69
N PRO A 310 39.16 -7.45 -11.89
CA PRO A 310 38.49 -6.25 -12.40
C PRO A 310 37.07 -6.54 -12.93
N LEU A 311 36.15 -5.63 -12.64
CA LEU A 311 34.78 -5.72 -13.15
C LEU A 311 34.72 -5.19 -14.59
N PRO A 312 33.93 -5.83 -15.47
CA PRO A 312 33.61 -5.23 -16.77
C PRO A 312 32.83 -3.93 -16.57
N PRO A 313 32.82 -3.03 -17.56
CA PRO A 313 32.00 -1.83 -17.52
C PRO A 313 30.53 -2.17 -17.30
N SER A 314 29.87 -1.45 -16.40
CA SER A 314 28.42 -1.58 -16.20
C SER A 314 27.67 -1.18 -17.46
N LEU A 315 26.75 -2.03 -17.92
CA LEU A 315 25.86 -1.73 -19.04
C LEU A 315 24.67 -0.88 -18.60
N ALA A 316 24.22 -1.05 -17.35
CA ALA A 316 23.08 -0.34 -16.78
C ALA A 316 23.13 -0.39 -15.25
N GLU A 317 22.52 0.61 -14.62
CA GLU A 317 22.29 0.66 -13.18
C GLU A 317 20.79 0.78 -12.89
N ALA A 318 20.36 0.13 -11.82
CA ALA A 318 18.98 0.12 -11.36
C ALA A 318 18.93 0.19 -9.83
N LEU A 319 17.73 0.28 -9.29
CA LEU A 319 17.52 0.23 -7.85
C LEU A 319 17.76 -1.18 -7.30
N ALA A 320 18.55 -1.26 -6.23
CA ALA A 320 18.81 -2.50 -5.53
C ALA A 320 17.55 -2.95 -4.77
N ALA A 321 16.76 -3.84 -5.39
CA ALA A 321 15.60 -4.45 -4.76
C ALA A 321 15.96 -5.55 -3.74
N GLY A 322 17.17 -6.10 -3.86
CA GLY A 322 17.69 -7.13 -2.97
C GLY A 322 19.21 -7.22 -3.05
N MET A 323 19.83 -7.83 -2.03
CA MET A 323 21.25 -8.12 -2.05
C MET A 323 21.50 -9.45 -2.76
N GLY A 324 22.57 -9.52 -3.54
CA GLY A 324 23.03 -10.76 -4.15
C GLY A 324 23.84 -10.53 -5.41
N VAL A 325 24.45 -11.62 -5.87
CA VAL A 325 25.14 -11.70 -7.15
C VAL A 325 24.54 -12.86 -7.92
N THR A 326 24.17 -12.63 -9.18
CA THR A 326 23.70 -13.66 -10.09
C THR A 326 24.48 -13.58 -11.40
N ASN A 327 24.76 -14.73 -12.01
CA ASN A 327 25.43 -14.85 -13.29
C ASN A 327 24.73 -15.95 -14.08
N GLU A 328 23.70 -15.57 -14.82
CA GLU A 328 22.81 -16.50 -15.50
C GLU A 328 22.42 -15.99 -16.90
N ARG A 329 21.83 -16.86 -17.71
CA ARG A 329 21.25 -16.48 -19.01
C ARG A 329 19.92 -15.76 -18.81
N ILE A 330 19.71 -14.68 -19.55
CA ILE A 330 18.43 -13.96 -19.58
C ILE A 330 17.37 -14.87 -20.21
N ALA A 331 16.23 -15.01 -19.53
CA ALA A 331 15.01 -15.64 -20.06
C ALA A 331 13.88 -14.61 -20.04
N LEU A 332 13.12 -14.53 -21.13
CA LEU A 332 11.95 -13.66 -21.27
C LEU A 332 10.74 -14.56 -21.57
N ASP A 333 9.64 -14.38 -20.85
CA ASP A 333 8.35 -14.95 -21.25
C ASP A 333 7.63 -14.00 -22.23
N SER A 334 6.87 -14.60 -23.14
CA SER A 334 6.11 -13.91 -24.19
C SER A 334 4.62 -13.97 -23.90
#